data_AF-A0A947V3D5-F1
#
_entry.id   AF-A0A947V3D5-F1
#
_cell.length_a   1.000
_cell.length_b   1.000
_cell.length_c   1.000
_cell.angle_alpha   90.00
_cell.angle_beta   90.00
_cell.angle_gamma   90.00
#
_symmetry.space_group_name_H-M   'P 1'
#
loop_
_entity.id
_entity.type
_entity.pdbx_description
1 polymer ?
#
loop_
_entity_poly.entity_id
_entity_poly.type
_entity_poly.pdbx_seq_one_letter_code
_entity_poly.pdbx_strand_id
1 'polypeptide(L)'
;METKLTEPLHDVARICRNYHRKIQVLAGVLFCAVVLGGLVLFFEWAQKPIFTNTAFALFVCAGFVFVYYMEGLKEYKEITPSEQGKAAEFAREYPEVAEYLRKVAATGRGLVAMEYEEIVAFVEAKKGEGGNKGN
;
A
#
# COMPACT_ATOMS: atom_id res chain seq x y z
N MET A 1 18.63 -21.05 -1.10
CA MET A 1 18.74 -19.60 -0.82
C MET A 1 18.05 -19.40 0.52
N GLU A 2 18.73 -18.90 1.54
CA GLU A 2 18.07 -18.62 2.83
C GLU A 2 17.03 -17.52 2.63
N THR A 3 15.75 -17.88 2.56
CA THR A 3 14.62 -16.96 2.54
C THR A 3 14.48 -16.33 3.93
N LYS A 4 15.36 -15.38 4.27
CA LYS A 4 15.23 -14.64 5.53
C LYS A 4 14.09 -13.64 5.41
N LEU A 5 13.17 -13.64 6.37
CA LEU A 5 12.21 -12.54 6.53
C LEU A 5 13.01 -11.24 6.72
N THR A 6 12.62 -10.21 5.97
CA THR A 6 13.23 -8.88 5.98
C THR A 6 13.12 -8.24 7.38
N GLU A 7 13.86 -7.17 7.71
CA GLU A 7 13.64 -6.49 8.99
C GLU A 7 12.25 -5.83 9.04
N PRO A 8 11.53 -5.88 10.18
CA PRO A 8 10.19 -5.33 10.28
C PRO A 8 10.21 -3.81 10.16
N LEU A 9 9.21 -3.25 9.48
CA LEU A 9 9.13 -1.82 9.24
C LEU A 9 8.86 -1.05 10.55
N HIS A 10 9.80 -0.24 11.03
CA HIS A 10 9.62 0.46 12.30
C HIS A 10 8.69 1.69 12.22
N ASP A 11 8.43 2.21 11.01
CA ASP A 11 7.88 3.56 10.80
C ASP A 11 6.60 3.59 9.93
N VAL A 12 5.84 2.48 9.88
CA VAL A 12 4.60 2.34 9.08
C VAL A 12 3.62 3.49 9.30
N ALA A 13 3.37 3.87 10.56
CA ALA A 13 2.43 4.95 10.87
C ALA A 13 2.88 6.32 10.32
N ARG A 14 4.19 6.57 10.25
CA ARG A 14 4.75 7.79 9.65
C ARG A 14 4.62 7.73 8.11
N ILE A 15 4.85 6.57 7.51
CA ILE A 15 4.65 6.34 6.07
C ILE A 15 3.18 6.58 5.71
N CYS A 16 2.23 5.94 6.40
CA CYS A 16 0.80 6.14 6.18
C CYS A 16 0.37 7.60 6.29
N ARG A 17 0.86 8.35 7.30
CA ARG A 17 0.57 9.80 7.44
C ARG A 17 1.12 10.62 6.28
N ASN A 18 2.33 10.34 5.83
CA ASN A 18 2.93 11.03 4.70
C ASN A 18 2.16 10.75 3.40
N TYR A 19 1.75 9.50 3.18
CA TYR A 19 0.90 9.13 2.06
C TYR A 19 -0.46 9.80 2.14
N HIS A 20 -1.11 9.82 3.30
CA HIS A 20 -2.40 10.49 3.50
C HIS A 20 -2.32 11.98 3.18
N ARG A 21 -1.25 12.65 3.62
CA ARG A 21 -1.01 14.07 3.31
C ARG A 21 -0.82 14.30 1.80
N LYS A 22 -0.07 13.43 1.12
CA LYS A 22 0.11 13.51 -0.35
C LYS A 22 -1.21 13.30 -1.09
N ILE A 23 -2.00 12.32 -0.66
CA ILE A 23 -3.33 12.02 -1.20
C ILE A 23 -4.28 13.21 -1.02
N GLN A 24 -4.28 13.86 0.13
CA GLN A 24 -5.09 15.07 0.36
C GLN A 24 -4.70 16.20 -0.60
N VAL A 25 -3.40 16.42 -0.83
CA VAL A 25 -2.93 17.42 -1.80
C VAL A 25 -3.39 17.06 -3.21
N LEU A 26 -3.24 15.79 -3.62
CA LEU A 26 -3.67 15.31 -4.95
C LEU A 26 -5.19 15.40 -5.12
N ALA A 27 -5.97 15.10 -4.08
CA ALA A 27 -7.42 15.27 -4.09
C ALA A 27 -7.81 16.74 -4.27
N GLY A 28 -7.08 17.67 -3.63
CA GLY A 28 -7.24 19.10 -3.84
C GLY A 28 -6.94 19.52 -5.28
N VAL A 29 -5.86 19.00 -5.88
CA VAL A 29 -5.52 19.26 -7.29
C VAL A 29 -6.60 18.71 -8.23
N LEU A 30 -7.09 17.51 -7.98
CA LEU A 30 -8.19 16.91 -8.74
C LEU A 30 -9.47 17.74 -8.65
N PHE A 31 -9.82 18.20 -7.45
CA PHE A 31 -10.95 19.08 -7.25
C PHE A 31 -10.79 20.39 -8.04
N CYS A 32 -9.61 21.01 -8.00
CA CYS A 32 -9.31 22.19 -8.81
C CYS A 32 -9.43 21.91 -10.31
N ALA A 33 -8.96 20.76 -10.79
CA ALA A 33 -9.08 20.37 -12.19
C ALA A 33 -10.56 20.21 -12.61
N VAL A 34 -11.40 19.63 -11.75
CA VAL A 34 -12.84 19.48 -11.98
C VAL A 34 -13.53 20.85 -11.99
N VAL A 35 -13.22 21.73 -11.04
CA VAL A 35 -13.78 23.10 -11.00
C VAL A 35 -13.39 23.88 -12.25
N LEU A 36 -12.12 23.81 -12.68
CA LEU A 36 -11.64 24.44 -13.90
C LEU A 36 -12.34 23.87 -15.14
N GLY A 37 -12.49 22.55 -15.23
CA GLY A 37 -13.24 21.89 -16.29
C GLY A 37 -14.70 22.35 -16.32
N GLY A 38 -15.35 22.47 -15.16
CA GLY A 38 -16.70 23.01 -15.03
C GLY A 38 -16.79 24.46 -15.53
N LEU A 39 -15.87 25.33 -15.11
CA LEU A 39 -15.81 26.72 -15.56
C LEU A 39 -15.67 26.84 -17.08
N VAL A 40 -14.88 25.97 -17.71
CA VAL A 40 -14.76 25.91 -19.18
C VAL A 40 -16.09 25.58 -19.87
N LEU A 41 -16.96 24.78 -19.24
CA LEU A 41 -18.28 24.45 -19.78
C LEU A 41 -19.28 25.61 -19.70
N PHE A 42 -19.16 26.48 -18.69
CA PHE A 42 -20.11 27.59 -18.46
C PHE A 42 -19.66 28.93 -19.07
N PHE A 43 -18.37 29.09 -19.39
CA PHE A 43 -17.81 30.36 -19.84
C PHE A 43 -17.13 30.25 -21.22
N GLU A 44 -17.71 30.89 -22.24
CA GLU A 44 -17.17 30.90 -23.62
C GLU A 44 -15.72 31.43 -23.69
N TRP A 45 -15.36 32.42 -22.88
CA TRP A 45 -13.98 32.96 -22.84
C TRP A 45 -12.95 31.94 -22.31
N ALA A 46 -13.41 30.93 -21.57
CA ALA A 46 -12.60 29.85 -21.02
C ALA A 46 -12.53 28.63 -21.95
N GLN A 47 -13.33 28.55 -23.02
CA GLN A 47 -13.28 27.45 -24.01
C GLN A 47 -12.04 27.47 -24.91
N LYS A 48 -11.05 28.33 -24.63
CA LYS A 48 -9.79 28.30 -25.36
C LYS A 48 -9.13 26.93 -25.17
N PRO A 49 -8.56 26.32 -26.23
CA PRO A 49 -7.97 24.98 -26.18
C PRO A 49 -6.92 24.81 -25.08
N ILE A 50 -6.24 25.90 -24.72
CA ILE A 50 -5.23 25.96 -23.66
C ILE A 50 -5.85 25.58 -22.31
N PHE A 51 -6.98 26.19 -21.91
CA PHE A 51 -7.58 25.92 -20.60
C PHE A 51 -8.16 24.50 -20.52
N THR A 52 -8.80 24.04 -21.60
CA THR A 52 -9.35 22.68 -21.67
C THR A 52 -8.26 21.61 -21.62
N ASN A 53 -7.18 21.76 -22.41
CA ASN A 53 -6.08 20.80 -22.41
C ASN A 53 -5.31 20.81 -21.10
N THR A 54 -5.08 21.98 -20.49
CA THR A 54 -4.41 22.06 -19.19
C THR A 54 -5.26 21.43 -18.08
N ALA A 55 -6.56 21.69 -18.03
CA ALA A 55 -7.45 21.07 -17.05
C ALA A 55 -7.48 19.54 -17.22
N PHE A 56 -7.56 19.05 -18.46
CA PHE A 56 -7.54 17.62 -18.76
C PHE A 56 -6.20 16.96 -18.38
N ALA A 57 -5.07 17.57 -18.74
CA ALA A 57 -3.74 17.07 -18.39
C ALA A 57 -3.55 17.01 -16.86
N LEU A 58 -3.96 18.06 -16.14
CA LEU A 58 -3.92 18.08 -14.68
C LEU A 58 -4.80 16.98 -14.07
N PHE A 59 -6.00 16.78 -14.61
CA PHE A 59 -6.90 15.73 -14.14
C PHE A 59 -6.31 14.33 -14.34
N VAL A 60 -5.81 14.03 -15.54
CA VAL A 60 -5.26 12.70 -15.86
C VAL A 60 -3.97 12.43 -15.07
N CYS A 61 -3.03 13.37 -15.04
CA CYS A 61 -1.77 13.20 -14.31
C CYS A 61 -2.00 13.11 -12.80
N ALA A 62 -2.80 14.01 -12.22
CA ALA A 62 -3.09 13.94 -10.79
C ALA A 62 -3.91 12.70 -10.42
N GLY A 63 -4.85 12.30 -11.30
CA GLY A 63 -5.67 11.10 -11.11
C GLY A 63 -4.82 9.83 -11.11
N PHE A 64 -3.90 9.70 -12.06
CA PHE A 64 -2.99 8.56 -12.12
C PHE A 64 -2.10 8.48 -10.86
N VAL A 65 -1.49 9.60 -10.48
CA VAL A 65 -0.64 9.67 -9.28
C VAL A 65 -1.45 9.40 -8.01
N PHE A 66 -2.70 9.85 -7.94
CA PHE A 66 -3.61 9.58 -6.82
C PHE A 66 -3.89 8.09 -6.67
N VAL A 67 -4.23 7.40 -7.77
CA VAL A 67 -4.48 5.95 -7.75
C VAL A 67 -3.24 5.19 -7.30
N TYR A 68 -2.06 5.54 -7.82
CA TYR A 68 -0.79 4.93 -7.43
C TYR A 68 -0.52 5.05 -5.91
N TYR A 69 -0.73 6.24 -5.34
CA TYR A 69 -0.55 6.43 -3.89
C TYR A 69 -1.62 5.72 -3.06
N MET A 70 -2.87 5.63 -3.55
CA MET A 70 -3.94 4.89 -2.89
C MET A 70 -3.66 3.38 -2.86
N GLU A 71 -3.11 2.82 -3.93
CA GLU A 71 -2.71 1.42 -3.98
C GLU A 71 -1.57 1.12 -3.01
N GLY A 72 -0.51 1.93 -3.03
CA GLY A 72 0.59 1.76 -2.07
C GLY A 72 0.12 1.84 -0.61
N LEU A 73 -0.89 2.66 -0.30
CA LEU A 73 -1.46 2.74 1.06
C LEU A 73 -2.17 1.46 1.52
N LYS A 74 -2.68 0.64 0.59
CA LYS A 74 -3.31 -0.65 0.94
C LYS A 74 -2.29 -1.63 1.50
N GLU A 75 -1.05 -1.59 1.01
CA GLU A 75 0.04 -2.49 1.45
C GLU A 75 0.45 -2.22 2.91
N TYR A 76 0.29 -0.98 3.38
CA TYR A 76 0.56 -0.56 4.76
C TYR A 76 -0.66 -0.62 5.68
N LYS A 77 -1.79 -1.13 5.19
CA LYS A 77 -2.99 -1.28 6.02
C LYS A 77 -2.76 -2.40 7.03
N GLU A 78 -3.21 -2.19 8.27
CA GLU A 78 -3.24 -3.26 9.25
C GLU A 78 -4.10 -4.42 8.75
N ILE A 79 -3.59 -5.63 8.94
CA ILE A 79 -4.29 -6.85 8.54
C ILE A 79 -5.51 -7.12 9.42
N THR A 80 -6.46 -7.84 8.86
CA THR A 80 -7.70 -8.21 9.57
C THR A 80 -7.43 -9.17 10.74
N PRO A 81 -8.33 -9.24 11.74
CA PRO A 81 -8.19 -10.19 12.85
C PRO A 81 -8.07 -11.65 12.41
N SER A 82 -8.69 -12.00 11.27
CA SER A 82 -8.61 -13.34 10.67
C SER A 82 -7.19 -13.66 10.18
N GLU A 83 -6.55 -12.70 9.50
CA GLU A 83 -5.16 -12.83 9.03
C GLU A 83 -4.18 -12.84 10.20
N GLN A 84 -4.45 -12.11 11.28
CA GLN A 84 -3.63 -12.15 12.49
C GLN A 84 -3.67 -13.55 13.13
N GLY A 85 -4.85 -14.18 13.13
CA GLY A 85 -5.01 -15.57 13.56
C GLY A 85 -4.17 -16.54 12.74
N LYS A 86 -4.16 -16.39 11.41
CA LYS A 86 -3.31 -17.21 10.51
C LYS A 86 -1.83 -16.99 10.73
N ALA A 87 -1.40 -15.73 10.91
CA ALA A 87 -0.01 -15.43 11.22
C ALA A 87 0.44 -16.06 12.55
N ALA A 88 -0.44 -16.05 13.57
CA ALA A 88 -0.20 -16.73 14.83
C ALA A 88 -0.15 -18.27 14.70
N GLU A 89 -0.91 -18.84 13.76
CA GLU A 89 -0.84 -20.26 13.42
C GLU A 89 0.51 -20.61 12.75
N PHE A 90 0.94 -19.81 11.77
CA PHE A 90 2.27 -19.96 11.15
C PHE A 90 3.40 -19.81 12.16
N ALA A 91 3.26 -18.93 13.15
CA ALA A 91 4.23 -18.77 14.23
C ALA A 91 4.37 -20.01 15.13
N ARG A 92 3.34 -20.86 15.22
CA ARG A 92 3.44 -22.14 15.95
C ARG A 92 4.21 -23.19 15.17
N GLU A 93 4.13 -23.13 13.84
CA GLU A 93 4.76 -24.10 12.93
C GLU A 93 6.19 -23.69 12.54
N TYR A 94 6.45 -22.38 12.42
CA TYR A 94 7.73 -21.82 11.98
C TYR A 94 8.27 -20.83 13.04
N PRO A 95 9.36 -21.16 13.76
CA PRO A 95 9.93 -20.29 14.79
C PRO A 95 10.45 -18.96 14.23
N GLU A 96 10.84 -18.93 12.95
CA GLU A 96 11.27 -17.72 12.23
C GLU A 96 10.13 -16.69 12.12
N VAL A 97 8.90 -17.15 11.90
CA VAL A 97 7.70 -16.29 11.89
C VAL A 97 7.39 -15.78 13.30
N ALA A 98 7.56 -16.62 14.33
CA ALA A 98 7.37 -16.20 15.72
C ALA A 98 8.37 -15.11 16.14
N GLU A 99 9.63 -15.22 15.72
CA GLU A 99 10.64 -14.18 15.97
C GLU A 99 10.27 -12.87 15.26
N TYR A 100 9.82 -12.96 14.01
CA TYR A 100 9.38 -11.80 13.25
C TYR A 100 8.17 -11.10 13.91
N LEU A 101 7.14 -11.85 14.29
CA LEU A 101 5.98 -11.30 15.01
C LEU A 101 6.37 -10.65 16.34
N ARG A 102 7.36 -11.21 17.06
CA ARG A 102 7.91 -10.57 18.27
C ARG A 102 8.60 -9.25 17.97
N LYS A 103 9.37 -9.17 16.88
CA LYS A 103 10.02 -7.91 16.47
C LYS A 103 8.98 -6.87 16.05
N VAL A 104 7.94 -7.27 15.32
CA VAL A 104 6.80 -6.39 14.98
C VAL A 104 6.11 -5.90 16.26
N ALA A 105 5.79 -6.78 17.20
CA ALA A 105 5.18 -6.41 18.48
C ALA A 105 6.08 -5.46 19.31
N ALA A 106 7.40 -5.64 19.26
CA ALA A 106 8.36 -4.76 19.93
C ALA A 106 8.36 -3.33 19.37
N THR A 107 7.98 -3.14 18.10
CA THR A 107 7.78 -1.81 17.51
C THR A 107 6.47 -1.13 17.95
N GLY A 108 5.61 -1.82 18.70
CA GLY A 108 4.37 -1.27 19.27
C GLY A 108 3.22 -1.12 18.27
N ARG A 109 3.29 -1.80 17.11
CA ARG A 109 2.26 -1.78 16.06
C ARG A 109 1.79 -3.19 15.69
N GLY A 110 0.65 -3.26 14.99
CA GLY A 110 0.18 -4.47 14.34
C GLY A 110 0.96 -4.82 13.07
N LEU A 111 0.77 -6.06 12.61
CA LEU A 111 1.26 -6.53 11.32
C LEU A 111 0.51 -5.82 10.18
N VAL A 112 1.20 -5.51 9.09
CA VAL A 112 0.59 -4.92 7.89
C VAL A 112 0.51 -5.90 6.73
N ALA A 113 -0.33 -5.60 5.74
CA ALA A 113 -0.61 -6.49 4.61
C ALA A 113 0.66 -6.96 3.89
N MET A 114 1.59 -6.05 3.60
CA MET A 114 2.87 -6.39 2.95
C MET A 114 3.70 -7.40 3.77
N GLU A 115 3.80 -7.22 5.08
CA GLU A 115 4.55 -8.13 5.95
C GLU A 115 3.86 -9.49 6.10
N TYR A 116 2.52 -9.50 6.07
CA TYR A 116 1.75 -10.74 6.05
C TYR A 116 1.96 -11.51 4.74
N GLU A 117 1.99 -10.83 3.59
CA GLU A 117 2.32 -11.45 2.31
C GLU A 117 3.73 -12.04 2.29
N GLU A 118 4.72 -11.37 2.88
CA GLU A 118 6.08 -11.92 3.05
C GLU A 118 6.08 -13.19 3.91
N ILE A 119 5.33 -13.21 5.02
CA ILE A 119 5.19 -14.40 5.87
C ILE A 119 4.55 -15.55 5.09
N VAL A 120 3.48 -15.28 4.33
CA VAL A 120 2.80 -16.31 3.52
C VAL A 120 3.75 -16.87 2.45
N ALA A 121 4.45 -16.01 1.72
CA ALA A 121 5.41 -16.41 0.69
C ALA A 121 6.56 -17.25 1.29
N PHE A 122 7.04 -16.89 2.47
CA PHE A 122 8.04 -17.68 3.20
C PHE A 122 7.51 -19.08 3.57
N VAL A 123 6.30 -19.17 4.12
CA VAL A 123 5.67 -20.43 4.49
C VAL A 123 5.44 -21.32 3.26
N GLU A 124 4.96 -20.74 2.15
CA GLU A 124 4.78 -21.46 0.89
C GLU A 124 6.10 -21.99 0.32
N ALA A 125 7.17 -21.19 0.37
CA ALA A 125 8.50 -21.62 -0.06
C ALA A 125 9.01 -22.79 0.79
N LYS A 126 8.87 -22.72 2.13
CA LYS A 126 9.26 -23.81 3.04
C LYS A 126 8.43 -25.08 2.83
N LYS A 127 7.14 -24.94 2.58
CA LYS A 127 6.24 -26.07 2.27
C LYS A 127 6.61 -26.73 0.93
N GLY A 128 7.02 -25.94 -0.06
CA GLY A 128 7.51 -26.42 -1.36
C GLY A 128 8.85 -27.16 -1.27
N GLU A 129 9.79 -26.69 -0.44
CA GLU A 129 11.08 -27.35 -0.21
C GLU A 129 10.94 -28.73 0.49
N GLY A 130 9.89 -28.92 1.30
CA GLY A 130 9.57 -30.21 1.93
C GLY A 130 9.04 -31.28 0.96
N GLY A 131 8.56 -30.91 -0.22
CA GLY A 131 8.01 -31.82 -1.22
C GLY A 131 9.04 -32.44 -2.16
N ASN A 132 10.26 -31.91 -2.22
CA ASN A 132 11.29 -32.33 -3.18
C ASN A 132 12.39 -33.24 -2.58
N LYS A 133 12.14 -33.86 -1.43
CA LYS A 133 13.00 -34.89 -0.81
C LYS A 133 12.40 -36.29 -0.91
N GLY A 134 11.77 -36.61 -2.02
CA GLY A 134 11.15 -37.92 -2.24
C GLY A 134 10.98 -38.25 -3.70
N ASN A 135 12.08 -38.41 -4.44
CA ASN A 135 12.15 -39.32 -5.58
C ASN A 135 13.58 -39.86 -5.74
#